data_AF-A0A8R1DZQ6-F1
#
_entry.id   AF-A0A8R1DZQ6-F1
#
_cell.length_a   1.000
_cell.length_b   1.000
_cell.length_c   1.000
_cell.angle_alpha   90.00
_cell.angle_beta   90.00
_cell.angle_gamma   90.00
#
_symmetry.space_group_name_H-M   'P 1'
#
loop_
_entity.id
_entity.type
_entity.pdbx_description
1 polymer ?
#
loop_
_entity_poly.entity_id
_entity_poly.type
_entity_poly.pdbx_seq_one_letter_code
_entity_poly.pdbx_strand_id
1 'polypeptide(L)'
;MASDASNDSLIVKTLASECSITGESSGFRLKTLGNGPPLLKIQFQQKDDALALLSKFEQVKSKVKELQHASARPDLSKPELIKFRESWKKAIALNDKVGKRVYTVRNLEVVKIVYKQGQEPWTWTVKEPRKSDTQSSQN
;
A
#
# COMPACT_ATOMS: atom_id res chain seq x y z
N MET A 1 -23.84 3.20 -21.39
CA MET A 1 -24.75 3.44 -20.25
C MET A 1 -24.14 4.52 -19.37
N ALA A 2 -25.00 5.32 -18.76
CA ALA A 2 -24.74 6.66 -18.21
C ALA A 2 -23.58 6.74 -17.20
N SER A 3 -22.90 7.87 -17.22
CA SER A 3 -21.71 8.20 -16.44
C SER A 3 -21.99 8.31 -14.94
N ASP A 4 -21.51 7.32 -14.18
CA ASP A 4 -21.46 7.25 -12.71
C ASP A 4 -20.60 8.35 -12.01
N ALA A 5 -20.14 9.37 -12.75
CA ALA A 5 -19.23 10.41 -12.27
C ALA A 5 -19.77 11.19 -11.06
N SER A 6 -21.10 11.25 -10.89
CA SER A 6 -21.74 11.92 -9.75
C SER A 6 -21.48 11.20 -8.42
N ASN A 7 -21.38 9.86 -8.42
CA ASN A 7 -21.14 9.10 -7.19
C ASN A 7 -19.66 9.12 -6.78
N ASP A 8 -18.74 9.12 -7.74
CA ASP A 8 -17.29 9.10 -7.44
C ASP A 8 -16.85 10.36 -6.64
N SER A 9 -17.40 11.53 -6.97
CA SER A 9 -17.15 12.78 -6.21
C SER A 9 -17.69 12.70 -4.78
N LEU A 10 -18.87 12.10 -4.59
CA LEU A 10 -19.47 11.90 -3.27
C LEU A 10 -18.65 10.93 -2.42
N ILE A 11 -18.17 9.83 -3.02
CA ILE A 11 -17.28 8.86 -2.38
C ILE A 11 -16.01 9.56 -1.90
N VAL A 12 -15.34 10.32 -2.77
CA VAL A 12 -14.09 11.04 -2.42
C VAL A 12 -14.32 12.05 -1.30
N LYS A 13 -15.41 12.84 -1.36
CA LYS A 13 -15.75 13.81 -0.31
C LYS A 13 -16.03 13.14 1.03
N THR A 14 -16.75 12.01 1.01
CA THR A 14 -17.04 11.24 2.23
C THR A 14 -15.75 10.72 2.85
N LEU A 15 -14.87 10.13 2.05
CA LEU A 15 -13.56 9.68 2.51
C LEU A 15 -12.71 10.82 3.06
N ALA A 16 -12.66 11.98 2.38
CA ALA A 16 -11.89 13.14 2.82
C ALA A 16 -12.42 13.66 4.18
N SER A 17 -13.74 13.81 4.32
CA SER A 17 -14.38 14.23 5.57
C SER A 17 -14.07 13.27 6.73
N GLU A 18 -14.24 11.96 6.49
CA GLU A 18 -13.98 10.92 7.49
C GLU A 18 -12.50 10.83 7.89
N CYS A 19 -11.60 11.20 6.98
CA CYS A 19 -10.16 11.25 7.25
C CYS A 19 -9.69 12.59 7.84
N SER A 20 -10.59 13.57 7.99
CA SER A 20 -10.30 14.95 8.40
C SER A 20 -9.36 15.68 7.42
N ILE A 21 -9.51 15.42 6.13
CA ILE A 21 -8.75 16.06 5.05
C ILE A 21 -9.53 17.29 4.57
N THR A 22 -8.89 18.45 4.66
CA THR A 22 -9.47 19.75 4.25
C THR A 22 -8.95 20.23 2.90
N GLY A 23 -7.92 19.58 2.34
CA GLY A 23 -7.33 19.93 1.06
C GLY A 23 -8.20 19.57 -0.14
N GLU A 24 -7.86 20.12 -1.30
CA GLU A 24 -8.53 19.77 -2.55
C GLU A 24 -8.25 18.30 -2.95
N SER A 25 -9.31 17.62 -3.38
CA SER A 25 -9.26 16.22 -3.79
C SER A 25 -10.06 15.99 -5.07
N SER A 26 -9.57 15.13 -5.95
CA SER A 26 -10.27 14.69 -7.15
C SER A 26 -10.32 13.17 -7.22
N GLY A 27 -11.36 12.64 -7.87
CA GLY A 27 -11.56 11.21 -8.06
C GLY A 27 -11.97 10.91 -9.49
N PHE A 28 -11.32 9.93 -10.11
CA PHE A 28 -11.69 9.46 -11.45
C PHE A 28 -11.39 7.97 -11.62
N ARG A 29 -12.20 7.29 -12.43
CA ARG A 29 -12.00 5.87 -12.71
C ARG A 29 -10.93 5.66 -13.77
N LEU A 30 -10.02 4.73 -13.51
CA LEU A 30 -9.05 4.26 -14.50
C LEU A 30 -9.70 3.21 -15.40
N LYS A 31 -9.44 3.31 -16.70
CA LYS A 31 -9.81 2.26 -17.66
C LYS A 31 -8.94 1.04 -17.39
N THR A 32 -9.55 -0.05 -16.94
CA THR A 32 -8.87 -1.33 -16.78
C THR A 32 -8.95 -2.12 -18.09
N LEU A 33 -7.82 -2.67 -18.56
CA LEU A 33 -7.81 -3.61 -19.67
C LEU A 33 -8.38 -4.95 -19.16
N GLY A 34 -9.68 -5.19 -19.37
CA GLY A 34 -10.35 -6.46 -19.04
C GLY A 34 -11.57 -6.32 -18.11
N ASN A 35 -12.19 -7.46 -17.79
CA ASN A 35 -13.40 -7.57 -16.95
C ASN A 35 -13.15 -7.42 -15.44
N GLY A 36 -12.06 -6.75 -15.05
CA GLY A 36 -11.77 -6.47 -13.65
C GLY A 36 -12.70 -5.40 -13.08
N PRO A 37 -12.91 -5.38 -11.75
CA PRO A 37 -13.63 -4.28 -11.12
C PRO A 37 -12.91 -2.95 -11.39
N PRO A 38 -13.67 -1.85 -11.57
CA PRO A 38 -13.10 -0.55 -11.90
C PRO A 38 -12.21 -0.04 -10.77
N LEU A 39 -11.07 0.57 -11.13
CA LEU A 39 -10.19 1.22 -10.17
C LEU A 39 -10.55 2.69 -10.06
N LEU A 40 -10.81 3.17 -8.84
CA LEU A 40 -10.99 4.58 -8.55
C LEU A 40 -9.64 5.17 -8.13
N LYS A 41 -9.10 6.10 -8.92
CA LYS A 41 -7.93 6.89 -8.56
C LYS A 41 -8.39 8.14 -7.83
N ILE A 42 -7.86 8.33 -6.62
CA ILE A 42 -8.09 9.52 -5.81
C ILE A 42 -6.77 10.29 -5.76
N GLN A 43 -6.82 11.59 -6.07
CA GLN A 43 -5.68 12.47 -6.05
C GLN A 43 -5.91 13.59 -5.05
N PHE A 44 -4.91 13.82 -4.20
CA PHE A 44 -4.87 14.93 -3.26
C PHE A 44 -3.79 15.93 -3.68
N GLN A 45 -3.97 17.19 -3.32
CA GLN A 45 -2.95 18.22 -3.55
C GLN A 45 -1.71 17.99 -2.68
N GLN A 46 -1.92 17.58 -1.41
CA GLN A 46 -0.85 17.33 -0.46
C GLN A 46 -0.57 15.83 -0.31
N LYS A 47 0.71 15.49 -0.22
CA LYS A 47 1.14 14.10 0.02
C LYS A 47 0.64 13.59 1.36
N ASP A 48 0.65 14.43 2.39
CA ASP A 48 0.26 14.05 3.74
C ASP A 48 -1.23 13.70 3.84
N ASP A 49 -2.08 14.34 3.03
CA ASP A 49 -3.50 13.99 2.93
C ASP A 49 -3.69 12.58 2.35
N ALA A 50 -2.95 12.24 1.30
CA ALA A 50 -2.97 10.90 0.72
C ALA A 50 -2.49 9.85 1.73
N LEU A 51 -1.45 10.16 2.52
CA LEU A 51 -0.96 9.29 3.58
C LEU A 51 -1.97 9.14 4.73
N ALA A 52 -2.63 10.23 5.12
CA ALA A 52 -3.67 10.22 6.15
C ALA A 52 -4.83 9.32 5.73
N LEU A 53 -5.32 9.46 4.47
CA LEU A 53 -6.34 8.57 3.93
C LEU A 53 -5.88 7.12 3.93
N LEU A 54 -4.68 6.83 3.41
CA LEU A 54 -4.16 5.46 3.36
C LEU A 54 -4.08 4.81 4.75
N SER A 55 -3.73 5.58 5.78
CA SER A 55 -3.63 5.08 7.16
C SER A 55 -4.99 4.77 7.80
N LYS A 56 -6.03 5.51 7.41
CA LYS A 56 -7.39 5.39 7.98
C LYS A 56 -8.35 4.58 7.10
N PHE A 57 -7.98 4.30 5.84
CA PHE A 57 -8.87 3.74 4.83
C PHE A 57 -9.62 2.49 5.30
N GLU A 58 -8.91 1.53 5.89
CA GLU A 58 -9.52 0.29 6.37
C GLU A 58 -10.57 0.49 7.47
N GLN A 59 -10.43 1.57 8.26
CA GLN A 59 -11.41 1.92 9.30
C GLN A 59 -12.64 2.64 8.72
N VAL A 60 -12.44 3.45 7.67
CA VAL A 60 -13.50 4.30 7.10
C VAL A 60 -14.25 3.64 5.94
N LYS A 61 -13.67 2.63 5.27
CA LYS A 61 -14.27 2.01 4.08
C LYS A 61 -15.61 1.35 4.34
N SER A 62 -15.88 0.92 5.57
CA SER A 62 -17.17 0.33 5.96
C SER A 62 -18.31 1.35 5.96
N LYS A 63 -18.00 2.65 6.10
CA LYS A 63 -18.96 3.75 6.07
C LYS A 63 -19.44 4.10 4.66
N VAL A 64 -18.71 3.65 3.63
CA VAL A 64 -19.07 3.82 2.22
C VAL A 64 -19.41 2.44 1.66
N LYS A 65 -20.68 2.20 1.36
CA LYS A 65 -21.19 0.87 0.99
C LYS A 65 -20.45 0.28 -0.22
N GLU A 66 -20.07 1.12 -1.17
CA GLU A 66 -19.34 0.77 -2.39
C GLU A 66 -17.89 0.32 -2.13
N LEU A 67 -17.30 0.70 -0.98
CA LEU A 67 -15.90 0.46 -0.66
C LEU A 67 -15.68 -0.67 0.36
N GLN A 68 -16.73 -1.34 0.81
CA GLN A 68 -16.64 -2.40 1.83
C GLN A 68 -15.60 -3.48 1.49
N HIS A 69 -15.51 -3.84 0.21
CA HIS A 69 -14.56 -4.83 -0.31
C HIS A 69 -13.37 -4.21 -1.04
N ALA A 70 -13.25 -2.88 -1.04
CA ALA A 70 -12.13 -2.19 -1.66
C ALA A 70 -10.87 -2.27 -0.77
N SER A 71 -9.73 -2.07 -1.42
CA SER A 71 -8.45 -1.86 -0.75
C SER A 71 -7.80 -0.62 -1.35
N ALA A 72 -7.25 0.26 -0.51
CA ALA A 72 -6.50 1.42 -0.95
C ALA A 72 -5.02 1.08 -1.05
N ARG A 73 -4.35 1.63 -2.07
CA ARG A 73 -2.91 1.47 -2.29
C ARG A 73 -2.32 2.78 -2.77
N PRO A 74 -1.07 3.12 -2.37
CA PRO A 74 -0.38 4.26 -2.95
C PRO A 74 -0.12 4.02 -4.44
N ASP A 75 -0.31 5.06 -5.24
CA ASP A 75 0.06 5.06 -6.66
C ASP A 75 1.54 5.43 -6.78
N LEU A 76 2.41 4.42 -6.75
CA LEU A 76 3.86 4.60 -6.80
C LEU A 76 4.35 4.69 -8.24
N SER A 77 5.22 5.67 -8.52
CA SER A 77 5.93 5.75 -9.78
C SER A 77 6.87 4.55 -9.99
N LYS A 78 7.32 4.32 -11.24
CA LYS A 78 8.27 3.23 -11.54
C LYS A 78 9.55 3.29 -10.69
N PRO A 79 10.23 4.46 -10.53
CA PRO A 79 11.39 4.57 -9.65
C PRO A 79 11.08 4.24 -8.19
N GLU A 80 9.94 4.69 -7.67
CA GLU A 80 9.52 4.41 -6.29
C GLU A 80 9.24 2.92 -6.06
N LEU A 81 8.63 2.24 -7.04
CA LEU A 81 8.43 0.79 -7.01
C LEU A 81 9.76 0.03 -6.98
N ILE A 82 10.77 0.50 -7.72
CA ILE A 82 12.13 -0.09 -7.68
C ILE A 82 12.72 0.10 -6.29
N LYS A 83 12.73 1.33 -5.75
CA LYS A 83 13.22 1.63 -4.39
C LYS A 83 12.49 0.79 -3.33
N PHE A 84 11.18 0.60 -3.47
CA PHE A 84 10.37 -0.24 -2.58
C PHE A 84 10.85 -1.69 -2.58
N ARG A 85 11.05 -2.28 -3.77
CA ARG A 85 11.51 -3.65 -3.94
C ARG A 85 12.91 -3.84 -3.38
N GLU A 86 13.82 -2.92 -3.66
CA GLU A 86 15.20 -2.94 -3.15
C GLU A 86 15.23 -2.84 -1.61
N SER A 87 14.42 -1.94 -1.05
CA SER A 87 14.30 -1.80 0.40
C SER A 87 13.76 -3.07 1.05
N TRP A 88 12.76 -3.72 0.46
CA TRP A 88 12.28 -5.01 0.96
C TRP A 88 13.34 -6.10 0.86
N LYS A 89 14.06 -6.19 -0.26
CA LYS A 89 15.18 -7.13 -0.44
C LYS A 89 16.22 -6.94 0.67
N LYS A 90 16.58 -5.70 0.97
CA LYS A 90 17.53 -5.36 2.04
C LYS A 90 16.98 -5.70 3.44
N ALA A 91 15.72 -5.35 3.74
CA ALA A 91 15.10 -5.66 5.03
C ALA A 91 15.00 -7.18 5.27
N ILE A 92 14.63 -7.95 4.25
CA ILE A 92 14.59 -9.41 4.29
C ILE A 92 15.98 -9.97 4.56
N ALA A 93 17.00 -9.57 3.79
CA ALA A 93 18.37 -10.05 4.00
C ALA A 93 18.92 -9.72 5.40
N LEU A 94 18.53 -8.59 5.98
CA LEU A 94 18.90 -8.24 7.36
C LEU A 94 18.16 -9.10 8.38
N ASN A 95 16.88 -9.39 8.16
CA ASN A 95 16.09 -10.26 9.04
C ASN A 95 16.54 -11.73 8.95
N ASP A 96 16.89 -12.21 7.75
CA ASP A 96 17.40 -13.57 7.53
C ASP A 96 18.69 -13.81 8.32
N LYS A 97 19.60 -12.84 8.35
CA LYS A 97 20.85 -12.90 9.14
C LYS A 97 20.62 -12.99 10.64
N VAL A 98 19.55 -12.38 11.14
CA VAL A 98 19.25 -12.32 12.58
C VAL A 98 18.30 -13.45 13.01
N GLY A 99 17.57 -14.06 12.07
CA GLY A 99 16.51 -15.03 12.36
C GLY A 99 15.31 -14.43 13.09
N LYS A 100 15.26 -13.10 13.23
CA LYS A 100 14.17 -12.36 13.86
C LYS A 100 13.75 -11.16 13.02
N ARG A 101 12.49 -10.78 13.12
CA ARG A 101 11.88 -9.67 12.38
C ARG A 101 12.31 -8.34 13.01
N VAL A 102 13.50 -7.84 12.71
CA VAL A 102 14.03 -6.61 13.32
C VAL A 102 13.85 -5.40 12.40
N TYR A 103 13.87 -5.61 11.10
CA TYR A 103 13.79 -4.58 10.07
C TYR A 103 12.48 -4.69 9.29
N THR A 104 11.97 -3.56 8.84
CA THR A 104 10.79 -3.46 7.96
C THR A 104 10.97 -2.29 6.99
N VAL A 105 10.07 -2.16 6.02
CA VAL A 105 10.07 -1.03 5.08
C VAL A 105 8.96 -0.07 5.47
N ARG A 106 9.31 1.20 5.68
CA ARG A 106 8.36 2.32 5.84
C ARG A 106 8.82 3.46 4.94
N ASN A 107 7.88 4.14 4.27
CA ASN A 107 8.19 5.26 3.36
C ASN A 107 9.27 4.93 2.33
N LEU A 108 9.24 3.71 1.76
CA LEU A 108 10.22 3.21 0.80
C LEU A 108 11.65 3.06 1.36
N GLU A 109 11.81 3.00 2.68
CA GLU A 109 13.11 2.90 3.34
C GLU A 109 13.12 1.80 4.40
N VAL A 110 14.29 1.20 4.60
CA VAL A 110 14.49 0.17 5.62
C VAL A 110 14.61 0.85 6.98
N VAL A 111 13.71 0.51 7.88
CA VAL A 111 13.68 1.04 9.25
C VAL A 111 13.72 -0.10 10.25
N LYS A 112 14.28 0.16 11.44
CA LYS A 112 14.25 -0.76 12.56
C LYS A 112 12.88 -0.71 13.24
N ILE A 113 12.30 -1.88 13.50
CA ILE A 113 11.04 -1.99 14.24
C ILE A 113 11.31 -1.61 15.69
N VAL A 114 10.52 -0.66 16.21
CA VAL A 114 10.51 -0.31 17.62
C VAL A 114 9.57 -1.28 18.33
N TYR A 115 10.16 -2.24 19.04
CA TYR A 115 9.43 -3.16 19.91
C TYR A 115 9.16 -2.53 21.28
N LYS A 116 8.10 -2.96 21.96
CA LYS A 116 7.84 -2.53 23.35
C LYS A 116 8.98 -3.02 24.25
N GLN A 117 9.22 -2.32 25.36
CA GLN A 117 10.22 -2.73 26.34
C GLN A 117 9.92 -4.15 26.83
N GLY A 118 10.93 -5.05 26.77
CA GLY A 118 10.77 -6.46 27.14
C GLY A 118 10.09 -7.35 26.08
N GLN A 119 9.61 -6.79 24.97
CA GLN A 119 9.05 -7.58 23.88
C GLN A 119 10.17 -8.10 22.98
N GLU A 120 10.26 -9.42 22.84
CA GLU A 120 11.16 -10.01 21.86
C GLU A 120 10.68 -9.79 20.42
N PRO A 121 11.60 -9.50 19.47
CA PRO A 121 11.29 -9.49 18.06
C PRO A 121 10.73 -10.84 17.61
N TRP A 122 9.72 -10.80 16.73
CA TRP A 122 9.05 -12.01 16.27
C TRP A 122 10.02 -12.90 15.49
N THR A 123 9.86 -14.22 15.60
CA THR A 123 10.65 -15.18 14.83
C THR A 123 10.50 -14.90 13.33
N TRP A 124 11.61 -14.92 12.61
CA TRP A 124 11.63 -14.75 11.17
C TRP A 124 11.97 -16.07 10.51
N THR A 125 10.95 -16.69 9.90
CA THR A 125 11.15 -17.94 9.16
C THR A 125 11.78 -17.61 7.81
N VAL A 126 13.03 -18.03 7.64
CA VAL A 126 13.69 -18.00 6.33
C VAL A 126 12.97 -18.99 5.43
N LYS A 127 12.26 -18.50 4.42
CA LYS A 127 11.73 -19.38 3.38
C LYS A 127 12.91 -19.78 2.50
N GLU A 128 13.21 -21.08 2.47
CA GLU A 128 14.17 -21.59 1.49
C GLU A 128 13.72 -21.19 0.08
N PRO A 129 14.65 -20.76 -0.79
CA PRO A 129 14.33 -20.45 -2.16
C PRO A 129 13.69 -21.69 -2.81
N ARG A 130 12.58 -21.48 -3.51
CA ARG A 130 11.94 -22.58 -4.25
C ARG A 130 12.93 -23.06 -5.30
N LYS A 131 13.12 -24.38 -5.41
CA LYS A 131 14.08 -25.04 -6.33
C LYS A 131 13.97 -24.58 -7.80
N SER A 132 12.87 -23.94 -8.21
CA SER A 132 12.66 -23.38 -9.54
C SER A 132 13.57 -22.18 -9.88
N ASP A 133 14.15 -21.50 -8.90
CA ASP A 133 14.91 -20.27 -9.14
C ASP A 133 16.39 -20.52 -9.51
N THR A 134 16.81 -21.79 -9.60
CA THR A 134 18.21 -22.17 -9.90
C THR A 134 18.45 -22.47 -11.39
N GLN A 135 17.41 -22.50 -12.24
CA GLN A 135 17.54 -22.93 -13.64
C GLN A 135 17.60 -21.81 -14.69
N SER A 136 17.91 -20.57 -14.32
CA SER A 136 18.10 -19.48 -15.30
C SER A 136 19.50 -18.88 -15.30
N SER A 137 20.51 -19.67 -14.94
CA SER A 137 21.91 -19.30 -15.13
C SER A 137 22.74 -20.52 -15.50
N GLN A 138 22.41 -21.13 -16.64
CA GLN A 138 23.37 -21.91 -17.42
C GLN A 138 22.83 -22.10 -18.85
N ASN A 139 23.64 -21.60 -19.80
CA ASN A 139 23.55 -21.59 -21.26
C ASN A 139 22.74 -20.46 -21.91
#